data_AF-A0A1V3MY14-F1
#
_entry.id   AF-A0A1V3MY14-F1
#
_cell.length_a   1.000
_cell.length_b   1.000
_cell.length_c   1.000
_cell.angle_alpha   90.00
_cell.angle_beta   90.00
_cell.angle_gamma   90.00
#
_symmetry.space_group_name_H-M   'P 1'
#
loop_
_entity.id
_entity.type
_entity.pdbx_description
1 polymer ?
#
loop_
_entity_poly.entity_id
_entity_poly.type
_entity_poly.pdbx_seq_one_letter_code
_entity_poly.pdbx_strand_id
1 'polypeptide(L)'
;MPANKKYLSSPFQRFLKITAGFIGGYVVMLSFHVLLTSFFDKKDVVMTAGISGYLLWAVLMLLAFLSKSGWKIWGIYILLAAVFSLPYLLKM
;
A
#
# COMPACT_ATOMS: atom_id res chain seq x y z
N MET A 1 27.01 -13.36 -16.76
CA MET A 1 27.82 -12.51 -15.84
C MET A 1 27.12 -12.40 -14.49
N PRO A 2 27.83 -12.51 -13.35
CA PRO A 2 27.22 -12.35 -12.03
C PRO A 2 26.87 -10.88 -11.74
N ALA A 3 25.75 -10.65 -11.05
CA ALA A 3 25.29 -9.31 -10.68
C ALA A 3 26.23 -8.63 -9.67
N ASN A 4 26.49 -7.34 -9.85
CA ASN A 4 27.37 -6.57 -8.98
C ASN A 4 26.69 -6.30 -7.61
N LYS A 5 27.31 -6.78 -6.53
CA LYS A 5 26.80 -6.70 -5.16
C LYS A 5 26.56 -5.27 -4.65
N LYS A 6 27.22 -4.25 -5.21
CA LYS A 6 27.03 -2.84 -4.81
C LYS A 6 25.61 -2.32 -5.09
N TYR A 7 24.91 -2.88 -6.08
CA TYR A 7 23.54 -2.49 -6.45
C TYR A 7 22.47 -3.36 -5.78
N LEU A 8 22.90 -4.38 -5.04
CA LEU A 8 22.01 -5.32 -4.39
C LEU A 8 21.61 -4.79 -3.01
N SER A 9 20.30 -4.60 -2.79
CA SER A 9 19.77 -4.31 -1.45
C SER A 9 20.09 -5.48 -0.50
N SER A 10 20.30 -5.18 0.79
CA SER A 10 20.50 -6.21 1.81
C SER A 10 19.27 -7.13 1.91
N PRO A 11 19.43 -8.40 2.32
CA PRO A 11 18.32 -9.35 2.42
C PRO A 11 17.15 -8.81 3.26
N PHE A 12 17.45 -8.16 4.39
CA PHE A 12 16.44 -7.57 5.26
C PHE A 12 15.69 -6.40 4.60
N GLN A 13 16.39 -5.52 3.86
CA GLN A 13 15.75 -4.44 3.11
C GLN A 13 14.84 -4.99 2.00
N ARG A 14 15.20 -6.09 1.35
CA ARG A 14 14.33 -6.75 0.36
C ARG A 14 13.10 -7.33 1.02
N PHE A 15 13.27 -8.04 2.14
CA PHE A 15 12.15 -8.58 2.91
C PHE A 15 11.16 -7.48 3.29
N LEU A 16 11.64 -6.36 3.85
CA LEU A 16 10.80 -5.22 4.20
C LEU A 16 10.06 -4.62 3.00
N LYS A 17 10.70 -4.52 1.83
CA LYS A 17 10.04 -4.01 0.63
C LYS A 17 8.98 -4.97 0.09
N ILE A 18 9.25 -6.28 0.11
CA ILE A 18 8.29 -7.30 -0.29
C ILE A 18 7.06 -7.25 0.62
N THR A 19 7.27 -7.22 1.94
CA THR A 19 6.15 -7.15 2.89
C THR A 19 5.44 -5.79 2.83
N ALA A 20 6.16 -4.69 2.61
CA ALA A 20 5.54 -3.38 2.40
C ALA A 20 4.68 -3.36 1.14
N GLY A 21 5.15 -3.91 0.03
CA GLY A 21 4.39 -3.94 -1.22
C GLY A 21 3.17 -4.85 -1.11
N PHE A 22 3.36 -6.07 -0.61
CA PHE A 22 2.29 -7.06 -0.52
C PHE A 22 1.30 -6.72 0.59
N ILE A 23 1.75 -6.68 1.85
CA ILE A 23 0.87 -6.47 3.02
C ILE A 23 0.55 -4.98 3.16
N GLY A 24 1.57 -4.12 3.24
CA GLY A 24 1.36 -2.68 3.45
C GLY A 24 0.54 -2.04 2.34
N GLY A 25 0.86 -2.36 1.08
CA GLY A 25 0.12 -1.86 -0.09
C GLY A 25 -1.34 -2.33 -0.09
N TYR A 26 -1.61 -3.56 0.33
CA TYR A 26 -2.97 -4.08 0.42
C TYR A 26 -3.77 -3.36 1.51
N VAL A 27 -3.16 -3.10 2.67
CA VAL A 27 -3.77 -2.34 3.76
C VAL A 27 -4.08 -0.89 3.34
N VAL A 28 -3.16 -0.22 2.64
CA VAL A 28 -3.40 1.13 2.09
C VAL A 28 -4.52 1.11 1.05
N MET A 29 -4.54 0.11 0.17
CA MET A 29 -5.60 -0.05 -0.82
C MET A 29 -6.98 -0.22 -0.15
N LEU A 30 -7.09 -1.09 0.85
CA LEU A 30 -8.36 -1.31 1.56
C LEU A 30 -8.82 -0.05 2.29
N SER A 31 -7.94 0.57 3.08
CA SER A 31 -8.27 1.79 3.82
C SER A 31 -8.64 2.95 2.90
N PHE A 32 -8.01 3.08 1.73
CA PHE A 32 -8.42 4.03 0.70
C PHE A 32 -9.85 3.78 0.21
N HIS A 33 -10.23 2.54 -0.09
CA HIS A 33 -11.60 2.24 -0.50
C HIS A 33 -12.59 2.44 0.66
N VAL A 34 -12.19 2.20 1.92
CA VAL A 34 -12.99 2.56 3.09
C VAL A 34 -13.25 4.06 3.14
N LEU A 35 -12.23 4.90 2.90
CA LEU A 35 -12.41 6.36 2.80
C LEU A 35 -13.42 6.74 1.71
N LEU A 36 -13.37 6.08 0.54
CA LEU A 36 -14.32 6.36 -0.54
C LEU A 36 -15.77 6.11 -0.11
N THR A 37 -16.02 5.17 0.80
CA THR A 37 -17.37 4.92 1.33
C THR A 37 -17.94 6.07 2.16
N SER A 38 -17.13 7.06 2.57
CA SER A 38 -17.60 8.29 3.19
C SER A 38 -18.20 9.28 2.18
N PHE A 39 -17.92 9.11 0.88
CA PHE A 39 -18.38 10.02 -0.18
C PHE A 39 -19.34 9.36 -1.17
N PHE A 40 -19.27 8.03 -1.31
CA PHE A 40 -20.02 7.25 -2.29
C PHE A 40 -20.77 6.10 -1.63
N ASP A 41 -21.77 5.55 -2.32
CA ASP A 41 -22.50 4.38 -1.84
C ASP A 41 -21.56 3.18 -1.66
N LYS A 42 -21.68 2.49 -0.51
CA LYS A 42 -20.82 1.37 -0.13
C LYS A 42 -20.85 0.24 -1.17
N LYS A 43 -22.02 -0.04 -1.75
CA LYS A 43 -22.18 -1.12 -2.73
C LYS A 43 -21.41 -0.81 -4.01
N ASP A 44 -21.50 0.43 -4.48
CA ASP A 44 -20.83 0.88 -5.70
C ASP A 44 -19.30 0.90 -5.51
N VAL A 45 -18.84 1.36 -4.34
CA VAL A 45 -17.41 1.31 -3.99
C VAL A 45 -16.89 -0.12 -3.95
N VAL A 46 -17.61 -1.06 -3.34
CA VAL A 46 -17.19 -2.47 -3.27
C VAL A 46 -17.18 -3.12 -4.65
N MET A 47 -18.19 -2.85 -5.49
CA MET A 47 -18.23 -3.38 -6.86
C MET A 47 -17.06 -2.88 -7.70
N THR A 48 -16.75 -1.59 -7.62
CA THR A 48 -15.64 -0.97 -8.38
C THR A 48 -14.27 -1.36 -7.83
N ALA A 49 -14.15 -1.56 -6.51
CA ALA A 49 -12.93 -2.01 -5.82
C ALA A 49 -12.36 -3.33 -6.36
N GLY A 50 -13.19 -4.20 -6.96
CA GLY A 50 -12.71 -5.42 -7.60
C GLY A 50 -11.64 -5.17 -8.66
N ILE A 51 -11.77 -4.08 -9.43
CA ILE A 51 -10.80 -3.67 -10.46
C ILE A 51 -9.88 -2.57 -9.93
N SER A 52 -10.44 -1.50 -9.34
CA SER A 52 -9.62 -0.37 -8.88
C SER A 52 -8.70 -0.75 -7.73
N GLY A 53 -9.12 -1.66 -6.85
CA GLY A 53 -8.30 -2.21 -5.77
C GLY A 53 -7.12 -3.00 -6.30
N TYR A 54 -7.33 -3.85 -7.30
CA TYR A 54 -6.23 -4.60 -7.92
C TYR A 54 -5.19 -3.68 -8.57
N LEU A 55 -5.64 -2.69 -9.36
CA LEU A 55 -4.76 -1.73 -10.01
C LEU A 55 -3.99 -0.87 -8.99
N LEU A 56 -4.69 -0.34 -7.98
CA LEU A 56 -4.07 0.46 -6.92
C LEU A 56 -3.04 -0.37 -6.16
N TRP A 57 -3.36 -1.61 -5.80
CA TRP A 57 -2.45 -2.48 -5.09
C TRP A 57 -1.20 -2.81 -5.92
N ALA A 58 -1.35 -3.07 -7.22
CA ALA A 58 -0.22 -3.29 -8.12
C ALA A 58 0.72 -2.07 -8.17
N VAL A 59 0.17 -0.86 -8.27
CA VAL A 59 0.95 0.39 -8.25
C VAL A 59 1.67 0.56 -6.91
N LEU A 60 1.00 0.36 -5.78
CA LEU A 60 1.61 0.42 -4.45
C LEU A 60 2.71 -0.64 -4.26
N MET A 61 2.53 -1.83 -4.83
CA MET A 61 3.57 -2.86 -4.80
C MET A 61 4.83 -2.38 -5.55
N LEU A 62 4.67 -1.81 -6.76
CA LEU A 62 5.79 -1.24 -7.51
C LEU A 62 6.48 -0.12 -6.72
N LEU A 63 5.72 0.80 -6.13
CA LEU A 63 6.25 1.90 -5.32
C LEU A 63 7.09 1.40 -4.13
N ALA A 64 6.73 0.27 -3.51
CA ALA A 64 7.52 -0.32 -2.44
C ALA A 64 8.90 -0.79 -2.90
N PHE A 65 9.02 -1.33 -4.11
CA PHE A 65 10.30 -1.72 -4.67
C PHE A 65 11.13 -0.52 -5.14
N LEU A 66 10.49 0.54 -5.65
CA LEU A 66 11.14 1.80 -6.03
C LEU A 66 11.71 2.59 -4.84
N SER A 67 11.16 2.41 -3.63
CA SER A 67 11.66 3.09 -2.43
C SER A 67 13.13 2.77 -2.15
N LYS A 68 13.92 3.75 -1.72
CA LYS A 68 15.31 3.52 -1.30
C LYS A 68 15.42 2.74 0.02
N SER A 69 14.37 2.71 0.83
CA SER A 69 14.36 2.05 2.15
C SER A 69 13.01 1.40 2.45
N GLY A 70 13.04 0.13 2.86
CA GLY A 70 11.87 -0.63 3.31
C GLY A 70 11.18 0.00 4.52
N TRP A 71 11.96 0.57 5.45
CA TRP A 71 11.41 1.27 6.63
C TRP A 71 10.63 2.53 6.26
N LYS A 72 11.17 3.32 5.32
CA LYS A 72 10.51 4.57 4.89
C LYS A 72 9.17 4.28 4.24
N ILE A 73 9.10 3.27 3.37
CA ILE A 73 7.83 2.94 2.71
C ILE A 73 6.82 2.35 3.69
N TRP A 74 7.25 1.51 4.65
CA TRP A 74 6.37 1.05 5.71
C TRP A 74 5.77 2.20 6.53
N GLY A 75 6.60 3.16 6.94
CA GLY A 75 6.13 4.34 7.66
C GLY A 75 5.10 5.15 6.86
N ILE A 76 5.35 5.35 5.56
CA ILE A 76 4.40 6.03 4.66
C ILE A 76 3.09 5.24 4.54
N TYR A 77 3.16 3.93 4.34
CA TYR A 77 1.96 3.10 4.17
C TYR A 77 1.12 3.01 5.44
N ILE A 78 1.76 2.89 6.61
CA ILE A 78 1.06 2.93 7.90
C ILE A 78 0.38 4.29 8.10
N LEU A 79 1.08 5.38 7.80
CA LEU A 79 0.53 6.74 7.92
C LEU A 79 -0.68 6.94 6.99
N LEU A 80 -0.55 6.57 5.72
CA LEU A 80 -1.65 6.65 4.76
C LEU A 80 -2.85 5.81 5.20
N ALA A 81 -2.61 4.57 5.62
CA ALA A 81 -3.68 3.70 6.06
C ALA A 81 -4.42 4.25 7.29
N ALA A 82 -3.66 4.81 8.25
CA ALA A 82 -4.25 5.48 9.40
C ALA A 82 -5.11 6.67 8.96
N VAL A 83 -4.57 7.58 8.13
CA VAL A 83 -5.28 8.77 7.64
C VAL A 83 -6.55 8.41 6.88
N PHE A 84 -6.50 7.43 5.98
CA PHE A 84 -7.67 7.00 5.21
C PHE A 84 -8.74 6.34 6.09
N SER A 85 -8.34 5.67 7.18
CA SER A 85 -9.28 5.03 8.10
C SER A 85 -9.92 6.01 9.09
N LEU A 86 -9.39 7.24 9.25
CA LEU A 86 -9.85 8.19 10.26
C LEU A 86 -11.35 8.51 10.17
N PRO A 87 -11.93 8.87 9.01
CA PRO A 87 -13.35 9.21 8.95
C PRO A 87 -14.25 8.07 9.42
N TYR A 88 -13.93 6.84 9.01
CA TYR A 88 -14.64 5.65 9.44
C TYR A 88 -14.52 5.41 10.96
N LEU A 89 -13.32 5.52 11.52
CA LEU A 89 -13.07 5.30 12.96
C LEU A 89 -13.72 6.38 13.84
N LEU A 90 -13.71 7.63 13.38
CA LEU A 90 -14.29 8.77 14.09
C LEU A 90 -15.80 8.91 13.85
N LYS A 91 -16.39 8.03 13.02
CA LYS A 91 -17.81 8.08 12.60
C LYS A 91 -18.20 9.44 12.03
N MET A 92 -17.29 10.05 11.28
CA MET A 92 -17.50 11.30 10.55
C MET A 92 -18.08 11.05 9.16
#